data_AF-A0A5C6E4H3-F1
#
_entry.id   AF-A0A5C6E4H3-F1
#
_cell.length_a   1.000
_cell.length_b   1.000
_cell.length_c   1.000
_cell.angle_alpha   90.00
_cell.angle_beta   90.00
_cell.angle_gamma   90.00
#
_symmetry.space_group_name_H-M   'P 1'
#
loop_
_entity.id
_entity.type
_entity.pdbx_description
1 polymer ?
#
loop_
_entity_poly.entity_id
_entity_poly.type
_entity_poly.pdbx_seq_one_letter_code
_entity_poly.pdbx_strand_id
1 'polypeptide(L)'
;MLARREYEYMRHGTLGLFGNLHVATGEILSPLIRETRTEEDFLENIDGLVCTDATAHWRFVTDNLNTHASESLVLYVAAHCGIETDLGVKGRHGILKSLQSRREFLTEKSHRIRFVYTPKHCSWLNQIEIWFGTLRKKLTRYGSFCSLDNLQERIIRFINYYNETMAKPYRWTCDGTLLCK
;
A
#
# COMPACT_ATOMS: atom_id res chain seq x y z
N MET A 1 -22.99 -39.54 -16.27
CA MET A 1 -22.10 -38.93 -17.28
C MET A 1 -21.88 -37.48 -16.86
N LEU A 2 -20.88 -37.20 -16.03
CA LEU A 2 -20.57 -35.83 -15.58
C LEU A 2 -19.80 -35.15 -16.72
N ALA A 3 -20.49 -34.27 -17.44
CA ALA A 3 -19.89 -33.49 -18.51
C ALA A 3 -18.74 -32.63 -17.96
N ARG A 4 -17.55 -32.87 -18.49
CA ARG A 4 -16.36 -32.04 -18.26
C ARG A 4 -16.67 -30.68 -18.91
N ARG A 5 -17.00 -29.67 -18.10
CA ARG A 5 -17.13 -28.28 -18.58
C ARG A 5 -15.76 -27.87 -19.10
N GLU A 6 -15.65 -27.75 -20.42
CA GLU A 6 -14.50 -27.11 -21.05
C GLU A 6 -14.45 -25.66 -20.59
N TYR A 7 -13.34 -25.32 -19.95
CA TYR A 7 -13.15 -24.08 -19.22
C TYR A 7 -12.60 -23.06 -20.22
N GLU A 8 -13.47 -22.44 -20.99
CA GLU A 8 -13.08 -21.30 -21.80
C GLU A 8 -12.72 -20.15 -20.84
N TYR A 9 -11.42 -19.98 -20.59
CA TYR A 9 -10.91 -18.95 -19.69
C TYR A 9 -11.14 -17.58 -20.33
N MET A 10 -12.19 -16.89 -19.90
CA MET A 10 -12.43 -15.49 -20.25
C MET A 10 -11.74 -14.58 -19.23
N ARG A 11 -10.83 -13.72 -19.70
CA ARG A 11 -10.16 -12.72 -18.87
C ARG A 11 -10.99 -11.43 -18.86
N HIS A 12 -11.55 -11.09 -17.71
CA HIS A 12 -12.39 -9.89 -17.52
C HIS A 12 -11.61 -8.59 -17.23
N GLY A 13 -10.28 -8.63 -17.14
CA GLY A 13 -9.43 -7.47 -16.84
C GLY A 13 -8.54 -7.68 -15.62
N THR A 14 -8.09 -6.59 -15.00
CA THR A 14 -7.26 -6.58 -13.79
C THR A 14 -7.70 -5.43 -12.88
N LEU A 15 -7.75 -5.64 -11.57
CA LEU A 15 -7.92 -4.59 -10.57
C LEU A 15 -6.63 -4.40 -9.77
N GLY A 16 -6.29 -3.16 -9.50
CA GLY A 16 -5.32 -2.74 -8.48
C GLY A 16 -5.97 -2.68 -7.10
N LEU A 17 -5.29 -3.24 -6.11
CA LEU A 17 -5.69 -3.17 -4.69
C LEU A 17 -4.55 -2.55 -3.88
N PHE A 18 -4.82 -1.43 -3.24
CA PHE A 18 -4.00 -0.88 -2.17
C PHE A 18 -4.55 -1.40 -0.83
N GLY A 19 -3.77 -2.21 -0.14
CA GLY A 19 -4.10 -2.73 1.18
C GLY A 19 -3.24 -2.06 2.24
N ASN A 20 -3.85 -1.57 3.31
CA ASN A 20 -3.16 -0.86 4.38
C ASN A 20 -3.24 -1.69 5.67
N LEU A 21 -2.17 -2.42 5.98
CA LEU A 21 -2.13 -3.25 7.20
C LEU A 21 -1.76 -2.40 8.41
N HIS A 22 -2.66 -2.35 9.40
CA HIS A 22 -2.35 -1.79 10.71
C HIS A 22 -1.53 -2.78 11.53
N VAL A 23 -0.22 -2.54 11.64
CA VAL A 23 0.74 -3.48 12.23
C VAL A 23 0.36 -3.93 13.65
N ALA A 24 -0.20 -3.03 14.45
CA ALA A 24 -0.49 -3.29 15.87
C ALA A 24 -1.81 -4.05 16.12
N THR A 25 -2.72 -4.13 15.15
CA THR A 25 -3.97 -4.91 15.27
C THR A 25 -4.02 -6.07 14.27
N GLY A 26 -3.27 -5.97 13.17
CA GLY A 26 -3.32 -6.89 12.04
C GLY A 26 -4.50 -6.63 11.10
N GLU A 27 -5.27 -5.55 11.30
CA GLU A 27 -6.41 -5.21 10.45
C GLU A 27 -5.98 -4.56 9.13
N ILE A 28 -6.81 -4.72 8.11
CA ILE A 28 -6.70 -3.96 6.86
C ILE A 28 -7.60 -2.73 6.94
N LEU A 29 -6.99 -1.56 6.90
CA LEU A 29 -7.65 -0.26 6.97
C LEU A 29 -7.91 0.31 5.58
N SER A 30 -9.07 0.93 5.41
CA SER A 30 -9.47 1.74 4.25
C SER A 30 -8.85 1.28 2.92
N PRO A 31 -9.12 0.04 2.46
CA PRO A 31 -8.53 -0.47 1.22
C PRO A 31 -9.05 0.31 0.02
N LEU A 32 -8.17 0.61 -0.94
CA LEU A 32 -8.54 1.25 -2.20
C LEU A 32 -8.45 0.26 -3.36
N ILE A 33 -9.54 0.13 -4.13
CA ILE A 33 -9.60 -0.71 -5.33
C ILE A 33 -9.84 0.19 -6.54
N ARG A 34 -8.97 0.08 -7.55
CA ARG A 34 -9.02 0.84 -8.81
C ARG A 34 -8.65 -0.06 -9.96
N GLU A 35 -8.99 0.32 -11.18
CA GLU A 35 -8.48 -0.39 -12.38
C GLU A 35 -7.01 -0.05 -12.67
N THR A 36 -6.54 1.07 -12.11
CA THR A 36 -5.19 1.60 -12.27
C THR A 36 -4.37 1.50 -10.98
N ARG A 37 -3.07 1.80 -11.11
CA ARG A 37 -2.12 1.93 -9.99
C ARG A 37 -1.18 3.11 -10.24
N THR A 38 -1.73 4.31 -10.32
CA THR A 38 -0.98 5.54 -10.61
C THR A 38 -0.45 6.22 -9.34
N GLU A 39 0.23 7.37 -9.50
CA GLU A 39 0.63 8.19 -8.36
C GLU A 39 -0.57 8.88 -7.69
N GLU A 40 -1.60 9.20 -8.46
CA GLU A 40 -2.86 9.76 -7.98
C GLU A 40 -3.64 8.74 -7.16
N ASP A 41 -3.74 7.49 -7.64
CA ASP A 41 -4.39 6.40 -6.89
C ASP A 41 -3.68 6.16 -5.54
N PHE A 42 -2.35 6.22 -5.54
CA PHE A 42 -1.58 6.06 -4.31
C PHE A 42 -1.83 7.22 -3.34
N LEU A 43 -1.87 8.45 -3.84
CA LEU A 43 -2.15 9.63 -3.02
C LEU A 43 -3.57 9.56 -2.43
N GLU A 44 -4.58 9.18 -3.23
CA GLU A 44 -5.95 8.97 -2.77
C GLU A 44 -6.00 7.94 -1.63
N ASN A 45 -5.27 6.84 -1.76
CA ASN A 45 -5.17 5.82 -0.71
C ASN A 45 -4.55 6.37 0.59
N ILE A 46 -3.47 7.16 0.49
CA ILE A 46 -2.84 7.78 1.67
C ILE A 46 -3.77 8.80 2.31
N ASP A 47 -4.41 9.65 1.50
CA ASP A 47 -5.33 10.67 2.00
C ASP A 47 -6.54 10.06 2.71
N GLY A 48 -7.11 8.98 2.15
CA GLY A 48 -8.19 8.23 2.79
C GLY A 48 -7.82 7.68 4.16
N LEU A 49 -6.55 7.38 4.43
CA LEU A 49 -6.07 6.98 5.76
C LEU A 49 -5.86 8.18 6.66
N VAL A 50 -5.15 9.21 6.20
CA VAL A 50 -4.84 10.40 7.00
C VAL A 50 -6.12 11.14 7.40
N CYS A 51 -7.16 11.15 6.56
CA CYS A 51 -8.46 11.72 6.87
C CYS A 51 -9.20 10.99 8.00
N THR A 52 -8.86 9.72 8.31
CA THR A 52 -9.46 9.01 9.45
C THR A 52 -9.03 9.59 10.79
N ASP A 53 -7.82 10.15 10.86
CA ASP A 53 -7.33 10.92 11.99
C ASP A 53 -6.28 11.94 11.52
N ALA A 54 -6.75 13.18 11.34
CA ALA A 54 -5.93 14.29 10.86
C ALA A 54 -4.85 14.72 11.88
N THR A 55 -4.99 14.35 13.15
CA THR A 55 -4.07 14.74 14.23
C THR A 55 -3.03 13.66 14.53
N ALA A 56 -3.31 12.41 14.18
CA ALA A 56 -2.39 11.30 14.38
C ALA A 56 -1.05 11.49 13.63
N HIS A 57 -0.02 10.89 14.23
CA HIS A 57 1.29 10.71 13.59
C HIS A 57 1.30 9.44 12.77
N TRP A 58 1.34 9.59 11.44
CA TRP A 58 1.29 8.49 10.49
C TRP A 58 2.69 8.01 10.10
N ARG A 59 2.88 6.69 10.12
CA ARG A 59 4.13 6.03 9.73
C ARG A 59 3.80 4.93 8.73
N PHE A 60 4.00 5.22 7.47
CA PHE A 60 3.75 4.27 6.39
C PHE A 60 5.01 3.47 6.10
N VAL A 61 4.91 2.14 6.16
CA VAL A 61 5.99 1.26 5.71
C VAL A 61 5.67 0.83 4.28
N THR A 62 6.53 1.17 3.33
CA THR A 62 6.29 0.93 1.90
C THR A 62 7.50 0.29 1.23
N ASP A 63 7.28 -0.35 0.08
CA ASP A 63 8.38 -0.79 -0.77
C ASP A 63 9.02 0.40 -1.53
N ASN A 64 9.93 0.10 -2.45
CA ASN A 64 10.74 1.09 -3.18
C ASN A 64 10.13 1.58 -4.50
N LEU A 65 8.83 1.37 -4.76
CA LEU A 65 8.19 1.89 -5.97
C LEU A 65 8.32 3.42 -6.05
N ASN A 66 8.58 3.94 -7.26
CA ASN A 66 8.75 5.38 -7.48
C ASN A 66 7.49 6.19 -7.13
N THR A 67 6.31 5.58 -7.27
CA THR A 67 5.01 6.17 -6.89
C THR A 67 4.93 6.49 -5.40
N HIS A 68 5.63 5.74 -4.54
CA HIS A 68 5.69 6.00 -3.10
C HIS A 68 6.59 7.19 -2.74
N ALA A 69 7.26 7.79 -3.73
CA ALA A 69 8.05 9.01 -3.59
C ALA A 69 7.77 9.99 -4.75
N SER A 70 6.50 10.08 -5.14
CA SER A 70 6.03 11.02 -6.15
C SER A 70 6.19 12.47 -5.68
N GLU A 71 6.11 13.39 -6.63
CA GLU A 71 6.03 14.82 -6.33
C GLU A 71 4.72 15.16 -5.62
N SER A 72 3.60 14.61 -6.09
CA SER A 72 2.28 14.82 -5.50
C SER A 72 2.24 14.47 -4.01
N LEU A 73 2.92 13.39 -3.62
CA LEU A 73 3.01 12.98 -2.22
C LEU A 73 3.89 13.92 -1.37
N VAL A 74 4.98 14.45 -1.93
CA VAL A 74 5.81 15.44 -1.23
C VAL A 74 5.03 16.72 -0.97
N LEU A 75 4.32 17.22 -1.99
CA LEU A 75 3.46 18.40 -1.85
C LEU A 75 2.37 18.17 -0.81
N TYR A 76 1.74 16.99 -0.83
CA TYR A 76 0.74 16.59 0.14
C TYR A 76 1.28 16.58 1.57
N VAL A 77 2.41 15.92 1.82
CA VAL A 77 3.02 15.86 3.16
C VAL A 77 3.42 17.25 3.65
N ALA A 78 3.97 18.09 2.76
CA ALA A 78 4.33 19.47 3.10
C ALA A 78 3.10 20.27 3.56
N ALA A 79 2.01 20.22 2.79
CA ALA A 79 0.76 20.90 3.13
C ALA A 79 0.17 20.40 4.45
N HIS A 80 0.06 19.08 4.63
CA HIS A 80 -0.54 18.48 5.82
C HIS A 80 0.33 18.58 7.09
N CYS A 81 1.63 18.84 6.93
CA CYS A 81 2.55 19.09 8.05
C CYS A 81 2.82 20.58 8.28
N GLY A 82 2.24 21.49 7.48
CA GLY A 82 2.48 22.94 7.60
C GLY A 82 3.93 23.34 7.30
N ILE A 83 4.57 22.67 6.35
CA ILE A 83 5.96 22.93 5.97
C ILE A 83 5.98 24.00 4.86
N GLU A 84 6.46 25.19 5.18
CA GLU A 84 6.48 26.35 4.28
C GLU A 84 7.77 26.46 3.43
N THR A 85 8.66 25.47 3.51
CA THR A 85 9.94 25.47 2.78
C THR A 85 9.73 25.43 1.27
N ASP A 86 10.58 26.13 0.51
CA ASP A 86 10.64 25.99 -0.95
C ASP A 86 11.04 24.55 -1.35
N LEU A 87 10.08 23.82 -1.93
CA LEU A 87 10.26 22.44 -2.37
C LEU A 87 11.00 22.35 -3.72
N GLY A 88 11.13 23.47 -4.44
CA GLY A 88 11.76 23.57 -5.75
C GLY A 88 10.89 23.07 -6.90
N VAL A 89 11.52 22.67 -8.00
CA VAL A 89 10.86 22.23 -9.24
C VAL A 89 11.35 20.85 -9.64
N LYS A 90 10.40 19.95 -9.95
CA LYS A 90 10.70 18.56 -10.31
C LYS A 90 11.71 18.45 -11.44
N GLY A 91 12.73 17.63 -11.20
CA GLY A 91 13.83 17.41 -12.15
C GLY A 91 14.81 18.58 -12.28
N ARG A 92 14.59 19.72 -11.62
CA ARG A 92 15.44 20.91 -11.74
C ARG A 92 16.22 21.21 -10.46
N HIS A 93 15.54 21.58 -9.37
CA HIS A 93 16.17 21.99 -8.11
C HIS A 93 15.27 21.71 -6.89
N GLY A 94 15.83 21.87 -5.69
CA GLY A 94 15.14 21.65 -4.43
C GLY A 94 14.84 20.17 -4.12
N ILE A 95 13.91 19.95 -3.21
CA ILE A 95 13.48 18.63 -2.75
C ILE A 95 12.88 17.82 -3.92
N LEU A 96 12.16 18.48 -4.82
CA LEU A 96 11.53 17.83 -5.98
C LEU A 96 12.54 17.44 -7.09
N LYS A 97 13.80 17.88 -7.01
CA LYS A 97 14.82 17.63 -8.03
C LYS A 97 14.99 16.16 -8.40
N SER A 98 15.14 15.28 -7.41
CA SER A 98 15.49 13.88 -7.61
C SER A 98 14.58 12.94 -6.82
N LEU A 99 14.58 11.65 -7.16
CA LEU A 99 13.85 10.66 -6.35
C LEU A 99 14.44 10.53 -4.94
N GLN A 100 15.77 10.63 -4.83
CA GLN A 100 16.47 10.55 -3.55
C GLN A 100 16.06 11.69 -2.61
N SER A 101 16.11 12.94 -3.08
CA SER A 101 15.74 14.11 -2.29
C SER A 101 14.27 14.08 -1.83
N ARG A 102 13.36 13.58 -2.70
CA ARG A 102 11.96 13.35 -2.32
C ARG A 102 11.83 12.30 -1.22
N ARG A 103 12.58 11.20 -1.31
CA ARG A 103 12.57 10.15 -0.29
C ARG A 103 13.14 10.61 1.04
N GLU A 104 14.22 11.38 1.02
CA GLU A 104 14.81 11.99 2.23
C GLU A 104 13.78 12.87 2.93
N PHE A 105 13.11 13.76 2.20
CA PHE A 105 12.01 14.56 2.73
C PHE A 105 10.88 13.71 3.32
N LEU A 106 10.41 12.68 2.61
CA LEU A 106 9.32 11.83 3.08
C LEU A 106 9.69 10.97 4.29
N THR A 107 10.99 10.76 4.55
CA THR A 107 11.49 9.94 5.69
C THR A 107 11.79 10.78 6.93
N GLU A 108 11.75 12.11 6.81
CA GLU A 108 12.11 13.03 7.89
C GLU A 108 11.29 12.77 9.16
N LYS A 109 11.98 12.71 10.30
CA LYS A 109 11.39 12.23 11.57
C LYS A 109 10.50 13.28 12.22
N SER A 110 10.74 14.56 11.93
CA SER A 110 9.94 15.67 12.43
C SER A 110 8.55 15.73 11.77
N HIS A 111 8.37 15.13 10.60
CA HIS A 111 7.10 15.15 9.89
C HIS A 111 6.05 14.31 10.62
N ARG A 112 4.83 14.86 10.72
CA ARG A 112 3.68 14.14 11.28
C ARG A 112 3.33 12.94 10.42
N ILE A 113 3.40 13.09 9.10
CA ILE A 113 3.21 12.02 8.13
C ILE A 113 4.58 11.66 7.56
N ARG A 114 5.03 10.43 7.77
CA ARG A 114 6.32 9.97 7.24
C ARG A 114 6.27 8.57 6.66
N PHE A 115 7.22 8.32 5.77
CA PHE A 115 7.39 7.06 5.05
C PHE A 115 8.69 6.38 5.45
N VAL A 116 8.61 5.08 5.70
CA VAL A 116 9.75 4.21 5.98
C VAL A 116 9.82 3.20 4.85
N TYR A 117 10.89 3.27 4.07
CA TYR A 117 11.07 2.38 2.94
C TYR A 117 11.83 1.12 3.34
N THR A 118 11.39 -0.03 2.86
CA THR A 118 12.16 -1.26 3.03
C THR A 118 13.54 -1.15 2.35
N PRO A 119 14.55 -1.90 2.79
CA PRO A 119 15.78 -2.08 2.02
C PRO A 119 15.48 -2.51 0.58
N LYS A 120 16.39 -2.15 -0.34
CA LYS A 120 16.28 -2.55 -1.74
C LYS A 120 16.25 -4.07 -1.85
N HIS A 121 15.39 -4.59 -2.73
CA HIS A 121 15.18 -6.03 -2.93
C HIS A 121 14.66 -6.79 -1.69
N CYS A 122 14.19 -6.08 -0.66
CA CYS A 122 13.62 -6.68 0.55
C CYS A 122 12.13 -6.33 0.73
N SER A 123 11.34 -6.38 -0.34
CA SER A 123 9.88 -6.17 -0.26
C SER A 123 9.19 -7.19 0.65
N TRP A 124 9.80 -8.37 0.86
CA TRP A 124 9.35 -9.38 1.82
C TRP A 124 9.34 -8.90 3.28
N LEU A 125 10.08 -7.83 3.61
CA LEU A 125 9.97 -7.17 4.91
C LEU A 125 8.68 -6.35 5.02
N ASN A 126 7.95 -6.07 3.94
CA ASN A 126 6.68 -5.38 4.06
C ASN A 126 5.59 -6.37 4.52
N GLN A 127 5.07 -6.22 5.75
CA GLN A 127 4.11 -7.16 6.34
C GLN A 127 2.83 -7.34 5.53
N ILE A 128 2.41 -6.32 4.77
CA ILE A 128 1.24 -6.44 3.91
C ILE A 128 1.38 -7.58 2.89
N GLU A 129 2.61 -7.95 2.50
CA GLU A 129 2.86 -9.10 1.61
C GLU A 129 2.43 -10.43 2.23
N ILE A 130 2.49 -10.56 3.56
CA ILE A 130 1.98 -11.73 4.29
C ILE A 130 0.46 -11.81 4.14
N TRP A 131 -0.21 -10.65 4.27
CA TRP A 131 -1.64 -10.56 4.09
C TRP A 131 -2.06 -10.82 2.63
N PHE A 132 -1.37 -10.24 1.64
CA PHE A 132 -1.61 -10.54 0.23
C PHE A 132 -1.43 -12.02 -0.09
N GLY A 133 -0.45 -12.69 0.54
CA GLY A 133 -0.31 -14.14 0.47
C GLY A 133 -1.53 -14.90 1.02
N THR A 134 -2.15 -14.38 2.08
CA THR A 134 -3.37 -14.94 2.68
C THR A 134 -4.59 -14.74 1.76
N LEU A 135 -4.78 -13.51 1.26
CA LEU A 135 -5.80 -13.17 0.28
C LEU A 135 -5.69 -14.08 -0.95
N ARG A 136 -4.48 -14.26 -1.48
CA ARG A 136 -4.25 -15.12 -2.64
C ARG A 136 -4.65 -16.57 -2.37
N LYS A 137 -4.21 -17.12 -1.23
CA LYS A 137 -4.47 -18.53 -0.87
C LYS A 137 -5.96 -18.80 -0.64
N LYS A 138 -6.69 -17.86 -0.03
CA LYS A 138 -8.08 -18.07 0.40
C LYS A 138 -9.12 -17.60 -0.63
N LEU A 139 -8.84 -16.55 -1.39
CA LEU A 139 -9.80 -15.95 -2.31
C LEU A 139 -9.46 -16.21 -3.79
N THR A 140 -8.27 -15.82 -4.24
CA THR A 140 -8.01 -15.75 -5.69
C THR A 140 -7.56 -17.06 -6.31
N ARG A 141 -6.87 -17.95 -5.57
CA ARG A 141 -6.36 -19.22 -6.12
C ARG A 141 -7.46 -20.18 -6.60
N TYR A 142 -8.61 -20.16 -5.93
CA TYR A 142 -9.74 -21.06 -6.22
C TYR A 142 -11.02 -20.30 -6.61
N GLY A 143 -10.92 -18.97 -6.77
CA GLY A 143 -12.04 -18.12 -7.13
C GLY A 143 -12.24 -18.09 -8.64
N SER A 144 -13.47 -18.39 -9.10
CA SER A 144 -13.95 -17.94 -10.40
C SER A 144 -14.75 -16.65 -10.20
N PHE A 145 -14.54 -15.66 -11.08
CA PHE A 145 -15.16 -14.34 -11.00
C PHE A 145 -15.81 -14.02 -12.35
N CYS A 146 -17.07 -13.59 -12.32
CA CYS A 146 -17.86 -13.36 -13.52
C CYS A 146 -17.75 -11.91 -14.07
N SER A 147 -17.16 -10.99 -13.30
CA SER A 147 -16.93 -9.59 -13.67
C SER A 147 -15.90 -8.94 -12.74
N LEU A 148 -15.41 -7.74 -13.09
CA LEU A 148 -14.56 -6.94 -12.21
C LEU A 148 -15.33 -6.49 -10.94
N ASP A 149 -16.60 -6.12 -11.08
CA ASP A 149 -17.45 -5.76 -9.92
C ASP A 149 -17.59 -6.93 -8.94
N ASN A 150 -17.77 -8.15 -9.46
CA ASN A 150 -17.82 -9.35 -8.63
C ASN A 150 -16.50 -9.61 -7.91
N LEU A 151 -15.36 -9.36 -8.56
CA LEU A 151 -14.05 -9.47 -7.94
C LEU A 151 -13.89 -8.42 -6.82
N GLN A 152 -14.25 -7.16 -7.09
CA GLN A 152 -14.20 -6.07 -6.12
C GLN A 152 -15.06 -6.39 -4.89
N GLU A 153 -16.31 -6.76 -5.08
CA GLU A 153 -17.24 -7.10 -3.99
C GLU A 153 -16.68 -8.23 -3.13
N ARG A 154 -16.13 -9.28 -3.76
CA ARG A 154 -15.55 -10.42 -3.04
C ARG A 154 -14.30 -10.06 -2.27
N ILE A 155 -13.45 -9.16 -2.79
CA ILE A 155 -12.29 -8.63 -2.05
C ILE A 155 -12.76 -7.88 -0.81
N ILE A 156 -13.73 -6.97 -0.95
CA ILE A 156 -14.27 -6.18 0.17
C ILE A 156 -14.88 -7.11 1.24
N ARG A 157 -15.73 -8.05 0.83
CA ARG A 157 -16.31 -9.05 1.74
C ARG A 157 -15.24 -9.86 2.47
N PHE A 158 -14.18 -10.26 1.77
CA PHE A 158 -13.07 -10.99 2.38
C PHE A 158 -12.31 -10.12 3.39
N ILE A 159 -12.07 -8.84 3.08
CA ILE A 159 -11.40 -7.91 4.00
C ILE A 159 -12.22 -7.74 5.30
N ASN A 160 -13.53 -7.54 5.19
CA ASN A 160 -14.41 -7.42 6.35
C ASN A 160 -14.37 -8.70 7.21
N TYR A 161 -14.55 -9.86 6.57
CA TYR A 161 -14.45 -11.15 7.24
C TYR A 161 -13.07 -11.39 7.89
N TYR A 162 -11.99 -11.00 7.20
CA TYR A 162 -10.64 -11.11 7.73
C TYR A 162 -10.46 -10.22 8.97
N ASN A 163 -10.91 -8.97 8.92
CA ASN A 163 -10.83 -8.04 10.06
C ASN A 163 -11.63 -8.55 11.26
N GLU A 164 -12.81 -9.11 11.04
CA GLU A 164 -13.67 -9.64 12.12
C GLU A 164 -13.12 -10.92 12.77
N THR A 165 -12.45 -11.79 12.00
CA THR A 165 -12.20 -13.18 12.44
C THR A 165 -10.72 -13.59 12.50
N MET A 166 -9.84 -12.89 11.78
CA MET A 166 -8.44 -13.30 11.59
C MET A 166 -7.43 -12.21 11.92
N ALA A 167 -7.83 -10.94 11.97
CA ALA A 167 -6.94 -9.84 12.28
C ALA A 167 -6.30 -10.07 13.65
N LYS A 168 -4.98 -10.14 13.61
CA LYS A 168 -4.13 -10.18 14.78
C LYS A 168 -2.73 -9.71 14.39
N PRO A 169 -1.98 -9.12 15.31
CA PRO A 169 -0.60 -8.73 15.04
C PRO A 169 0.19 -9.94 14.55
N TYR A 170 0.93 -9.76 13.45
CA TYR A 170 1.83 -10.80 13.00
C TYR A 170 2.97 -10.94 14.01
N ARG A 171 3.21 -12.18 14.44
CA ARG A 171 4.39 -12.48 15.27
C ARG A 171 5.62 -12.43 14.38
N TRP A 172 6.20 -11.25 14.27
CA TRP A 172 7.37 -11.02 13.46
C TRP A 172 8.65 -11.27 14.28
N THR A 173 9.42 -12.25 13.87
CA THR A 173 10.82 -12.44 14.29
C THR A 173 11.74 -11.96 13.16
N CYS A 174 12.48 -10.88 13.38
CA CYS A 174 13.61 -10.51 12.52
C CYS A 174 14.88 -10.96 13.24
N ASP A 175 15.25 -12.21 13.05
CA ASP A 175 16.49 -12.82 13.54
C ASP A 175 17.65 -12.68 12.54
N GLY A 176 17.39 -12.03 11.40
CA GLY A 176 18.40 -11.73 10.40
C GLY A 176 19.42 -10.73 10.93
N THR A 177 20.69 -11.15 10.97
CA THR A 177 21.82 -10.24 11.20
C THR A 177 21.79 -9.15 10.13
N LEU A 178 21.72 -7.88 10.55
CA LEU A 178 21.87 -6.74 9.63
C LEU A 178 23.26 -6.82 8.98
N LEU A 179 23.33 -7.32 7.75
CA LEU A 179 24.53 -7.27 6.92
C LEU A 179 24.64 -5.88 6.29
N CYS A 180 24.72 -4.84 7.13
CA CYS A 180 25.06 -3.49 6.67
C CYS A 180 26.43 -3.13 7.24
N LYS A 181 27.40 -2.97 6.34
CA LYS A 181 28.63 -2.20 6.58
C LYS A 181 28.35 -0.73 6.30
#